data_AF-A0A1H3P4U6-F1
#
_entry.id   AF-A0A1H3P4U6-F1
#
_cell.length_a   1.000
_cell.length_b   1.000
_cell.length_c   1.000
_cell.angle_alpha   90.00
_cell.angle_beta   90.00
_cell.angle_gamma   90.00
#
_symmetry.space_group_name_H-M   'P 1'
#
loop_
_entity.id
_entity.type
_entity.pdbx_description
1 polymer ?
#
loop_
_entity_poly.entity_id
_entity_poly.type
_entity_poly.pdbx_seq_one_letter_code
_entity_poly.pdbx_strand_id
1 'polypeptide(L)'
;MMKKIENIMRCCNRNDELFRTYVTCLLQLKHHNENFKKVCQELRADYLVRGICEREVDGIIKESKEYKMYELPKVLRWDFLRKNPSMIESVCTTLFTYRRLNLSCEEWINVIRCIENN
;
A
#
# COMPACT_ATOMS: atom_id res chain seq x y z
N MET A 1 -11.99 10.87 -1.53
CA MET A 1 -11.42 9.78 -2.37
C MET A 1 -11.50 10.11 -3.86
N MET A 2 -12.69 10.40 -4.41
CA MET A 2 -12.87 10.72 -5.85
C MET A 2 -11.98 11.86 -6.38
N LYS A 3 -11.93 13.01 -5.68
CA LYS A 3 -11.07 14.14 -6.07
C LYS A 3 -9.57 13.78 -6.15
N LYS A 4 -9.08 12.88 -5.27
CA LYS A 4 -7.68 12.43 -5.31
C LYS A 4 -7.41 11.59 -6.56
N ILE A 5 -8.32 10.67 -6.88
CA ILE A 5 -8.22 9.82 -8.07
C ILE A 5 -8.18 10.70 -9.33
N GLU A 6 -9.08 11.68 -9.44
CA GLU A 6 -9.11 12.62 -10.57
C GLU A 6 -7.82 13.45 -10.69
N ASN A 7 -7.27 13.93 -9.58
CA ASN A 7 -6.00 14.66 -9.58
C ASN A 7 -4.84 13.79 -10.07
N ILE A 8 -4.77 12.53 -9.64
CA ILE A 8 -3.73 11.58 -10.08
C ILE A 8 -3.89 11.26 -11.56
N MET A 9 -5.12 11.02 -12.01
CA MET A 9 -5.43 10.77 -13.42
C MET A 9 -4.99 11.95 -14.31
N ARG A 10 -5.28 13.18 -13.88
CA ARG A 10 -4.81 14.40 -14.54
C ARG A 10 -3.28 14.53 -14.51
N CYS A 11 -2.63 14.24 -13.38
CA CYS A 11 -1.17 14.27 -13.22
C CYS A 11 -0.45 13.29 -14.16
N CYS A 12 -1.08 12.15 -14.45
CA CYS A 12 -0.55 11.13 -15.36
C CYS A 12 -1.00 11.31 -16.82
N ASN A 13 -1.78 12.37 -17.13
CA ASN A 13 -2.39 12.60 -18.44
C ASN A 13 -3.14 11.36 -19.00
N ARG A 14 -3.85 10.61 -18.13
CA ARG A 14 -4.52 9.36 -18.50
C ARG A 14 -5.90 9.28 -17.86
N ASN A 15 -6.94 9.11 -18.67
CA ASN A 15 -8.34 9.18 -18.23
C ASN A 15 -9.21 7.99 -18.70
N ASP A 16 -8.69 6.77 -18.62
CA ASP A 16 -9.47 5.56 -18.87
C ASP A 16 -9.89 4.83 -17.58
N GLU A 17 -10.94 4.03 -17.69
CA GLU A 17 -11.54 3.30 -16.56
C GLU A 17 -10.62 2.23 -15.97
N LEU A 18 -9.82 1.56 -16.81
CA LEU A 18 -8.85 0.58 -16.34
C LEU A 18 -7.79 1.28 -15.48
N PHE A 19 -7.26 2.41 -15.93
CA PHE A 19 -6.30 3.19 -15.16
C PHE A 19 -6.91 3.71 -13.85
N ARG A 20 -8.16 4.20 -13.88
CA ARG A 20 -8.90 4.58 -12.67
C ARG A 20 -8.99 3.45 -11.65
N THR A 21 -9.25 2.23 -12.11
CA THR A 21 -9.32 1.03 -11.27
C THR A 21 -7.98 0.75 -10.59
N TYR A 22 -6.87 0.83 -11.33
CA TYR A 22 -5.53 0.70 -10.76
C TYR A 22 -5.21 1.79 -9.73
N VAL A 23 -5.45 3.06 -10.06
CA VAL A 23 -5.20 4.18 -9.13
C VAL A 23 -6.01 4.00 -7.84
N THR A 24 -7.27 3.56 -7.95
CA THR A 24 -8.13 3.30 -6.80
C THR A 24 -7.56 2.18 -5.92
N CYS A 25 -7.16 1.07 -6.53
CA CYS A 25 -6.52 -0.05 -5.83
C CYS A 25 -5.24 0.39 -5.10
N LEU A 26 -4.36 1.13 -5.77
CA LEU A 26 -3.11 1.60 -5.16
C LEU A 26 -3.35 2.55 -3.98
N LEU A 27 -4.35 3.43 -4.07
CA LEU A 27 -4.74 4.30 -2.95
C LEU A 27 -5.30 3.49 -1.77
N GLN A 28 -6.09 2.45 -2.03
CA GLN A 28 -6.56 1.54 -0.98
C GLN A 28 -5.39 0.81 -0.32
N LEU A 29 -4.45 0.26 -1.11
CA LEU A 29 -3.25 -0.40 -0.58
C LEU A 29 -2.37 0.57 0.24
N LYS A 30 -2.23 1.83 -0.20
CA LYS A 30 -1.58 2.88 0.59
C LYS A 30 -2.26 3.10 1.93
N HIS A 31 -3.59 3.27 1.93
CA HIS A 31 -4.36 3.46 3.14
C HIS A 31 -4.28 2.26 4.10
N HIS A 32 -4.43 1.04 3.60
CA HIS A 32 -4.30 -0.17 4.41
C HIS A 32 -2.89 -0.33 4.98
N ASN A 33 -1.85 0.00 4.20
CA ASN A 33 -0.47 -0.03 4.69
C ASN A 33 -0.23 1.00 5.80
N GLU A 34 -0.79 2.21 5.69
CA GLU A 34 -0.72 3.24 6.73
C GLU A 34 -1.42 2.79 8.03
N ASN A 35 -2.64 2.25 7.91
CA ASN A 35 -3.37 1.72 9.07
C ASN A 35 -2.64 0.56 9.74
N PHE A 36 -2.11 -0.38 8.95
CA PHE A 36 -1.32 -1.50 9.47
C PHE A 36 -0.09 -1.02 10.24
N LYS A 37 0.64 -0.03 9.70
CA LYS A 37 1.81 0.57 10.39
C LYS A 37 1.40 1.26 11.69
N LYS A 38 0.27 1.97 11.70
CA LYS A 38 -0.26 2.61 12.91
C LYS A 38 -0.59 1.58 13.99
N VAL A 39 -1.30 0.50 13.64
CA VAL A 39 -1.60 -0.61 14.57
C VAL A 39 -0.31 -1.23 15.13
N CYS A 40 0.69 -1.48 14.30
CA CYS A 40 1.98 -2.00 14.76
C CYS A 40 2.68 -1.05 15.74
N GLN A 41 2.63 0.26 15.49
CA GLN A 41 3.22 1.26 16.38
C GLN A 41 2.49 1.34 17.72
N GLU A 42 1.15 1.31 17.71
CA GLU A 42 0.31 1.33 18.90
C GLU A 42 0.53 0.08 19.76
N LEU A 43 0.54 -1.11 19.16
CA LEU A 43 0.85 -2.36 19.86
C LEU A 43 2.26 -2.36 20.44
N ARG A 44 3.26 -1.87 19.70
CA ARG A 44 4.63 -1.78 20.19
C ARG A 44 4.71 -0.85 21.39
N ALA A 45 4.11 0.32 21.33
CA ALA A 45 4.10 1.28 22.43
C ALA A 45 3.42 0.68 23.68
N ASP A 46 2.25 0.06 23.52
CA ASP A 46 1.52 -0.58 24.61
C ASP A 46 2.34 -1.70 25.28
N TYR A 47 2.96 -2.59 24.51
CA TYR A 47 3.77 -3.67 25.08
C TYR A 47 5.05 -3.18 25.76
N LEU A 48 5.72 -2.17 25.21
CA LEU A 48 6.90 -1.57 25.85
C LEU A 48 6.52 -0.93 27.20
N VAL A 49 5.38 -0.22 27.28
CA VAL A 49 4.86 0.35 28.54
C VAL A 49 4.54 -0.73 29.57
N ARG A 50 4.11 -1.92 29.13
CA ARG A 50 3.88 -3.08 30.00
C ARG A 50 5.17 -3.81 30.42
N GLY A 51 6.34 -3.31 30.02
CA GLY A 51 7.65 -3.85 30.41
C GLY A 51 8.17 -4.98 29.53
N ILE A 52 7.55 -5.24 28.37
CA ILE A 52 8.09 -6.18 27.38
C ILE A 52 9.38 -5.60 26.81
N CYS A 53 10.43 -6.40 26.68
CA CYS A 53 11.70 -5.90 26.18
C CYS A 53 11.67 -5.66 24.67
N GLU A 54 12.46 -4.70 24.18
CA GLU A 54 12.53 -4.33 22.76
C GLU A 54 12.94 -5.48 21.84
N ARG A 55 13.65 -6.49 22.36
CA ARG A 55 14.09 -7.65 21.58
C ARG A 55 12.96 -8.66 21.33
N GLU A 56 11.97 -8.70 22.23
CA GLU A 56 10.86 -9.66 22.19
C GLU A 56 9.59 -9.06 21.58
N VAL A 57 9.43 -7.73 21.70
CA VAL A 57 8.18 -7.04 21.36
C VAL A 57 7.71 -7.31 19.93
N ASP A 58 8.62 -7.38 18.95
CA ASP A 58 8.26 -7.62 17.55
C ASP A 58 7.75 -9.05 17.27
N GLY A 59 8.18 -10.03 18.08
CA GLY A 59 7.64 -11.38 18.02
C GLY A 59 6.21 -11.42 18.55
N ILE A 60 6.00 -10.82 19.72
CA ILE A 60 4.70 -10.80 20.41
C ILE A 60 3.64 -10.04 19.60
N ILE A 61 4.01 -8.90 18.98
CA ILE A 61 3.11 -8.14 18.11
C ILE A 61 2.50 -9.03 17.02
N LYS A 62 3.30 -9.88 16.37
CA LYS A 62 2.82 -10.74 15.26
C LYS A 62 1.79 -11.78 15.72
N GLU A 63 1.78 -12.11 17.00
CA GLU A 63 0.86 -13.08 17.58
C GLU A 63 -0.48 -12.45 17.97
N SER A 64 -0.55 -11.12 18.10
CA SER A 64 -1.74 -10.40 18.54
C SER A 64 -2.90 -10.52 17.54
N LYS A 65 -4.13 -10.43 18.06
CA LYS A 65 -5.34 -10.49 17.23
C LYS A 65 -5.44 -9.26 16.33
N GLU A 66 -5.07 -8.12 16.87
CA GLU A 66 -5.04 -6.83 16.19
C GLU A 66 -4.06 -6.88 15.01
N TYR A 67 -2.84 -7.38 15.20
CA TYR A 67 -1.89 -7.50 14.10
C TYR A 67 -2.45 -8.39 12.98
N LYS A 68 -2.99 -9.57 13.32
CA LYS A 68 -3.55 -10.52 12.36
C LYS A 68 -4.76 -9.96 11.61
N MET A 69 -5.58 -9.13 12.27
CA MET A 69 -6.74 -8.48 11.65
C MET A 69 -6.34 -7.48 10.57
N TYR A 70 -5.22 -6.78 10.74
CA TYR A 70 -4.75 -5.73 9.82
C TYR A 70 -3.59 -6.16 8.94
N GLU A 71 -3.11 -7.40 9.07
CA GLU A 71 -1.93 -7.86 8.35
C GLU A 71 -2.13 -7.75 6.84
N LEU A 72 -1.21 -7.02 6.22
CA LEU A 72 -1.12 -6.89 4.77
C LEU A 72 0.10 -7.71 4.27
N PRO A 73 -0.09 -8.66 3.34
CA PRO A 73 1.02 -9.38 2.72
C PRO A 73 2.07 -8.43 2.15
N LYS A 74 3.36 -8.78 2.28
CA LYS A 74 4.47 -7.89 1.91
C LYS A 74 4.34 -7.31 0.50
N VAL A 75 3.92 -8.12 -0.47
CA VAL A 75 3.77 -7.72 -1.88
C VAL A 75 2.65 -6.70 -2.11
N LEU A 76 1.68 -6.60 -1.19
CA LEU A 76 0.59 -5.64 -1.23
C LEU A 76 0.88 -4.35 -0.46
N ARG A 77 1.96 -4.34 0.35
CA ARG A 77 2.34 -3.16 1.13
C ARG A 77 2.78 -2.04 0.20
N TRP A 78 2.21 -0.85 0.39
CA TRP A 78 2.59 0.34 -0.38
C TRP A 78 4.08 0.65 -0.32
N ASP A 79 4.71 0.47 0.84
CA ASP A 79 6.17 0.63 0.99
C ASP A 79 7.00 -0.33 0.13
N PHE A 80 6.46 -1.51 -0.18
CA PHE A 80 7.08 -2.47 -1.08
C PHE A 80 6.83 -2.06 -2.55
N LEU A 81 5.59 -1.78 -2.91
CA LEU A 81 5.20 -1.41 -4.27
C LEU A 81 5.91 -0.14 -4.77
N ARG A 82 5.97 0.91 -3.93
CA ARG A 82 6.64 2.17 -4.31
C ARG A 82 8.14 2.01 -4.55
N LYS A 83 8.76 0.98 -3.96
CA LYS A 83 10.18 0.63 -4.15
C LYS A 83 10.40 -0.35 -5.30
N ASN A 84 9.33 -0.98 -5.79
CA ASN A 84 9.37 -1.97 -6.86
C ASN A 84 8.27 -1.68 -7.91
N PRO A 85 8.36 -0.57 -8.66
CA PRO A 85 7.30 -0.15 -9.59
C PRO A 85 6.96 -1.20 -10.65
N SER A 86 7.97 -1.95 -11.10
CA SER A 86 7.82 -3.06 -12.06
C SER A 86 6.88 -4.18 -11.58
N MET A 87 6.68 -4.31 -10.27
CA MET A 87 5.81 -5.33 -9.68
C MET A 87 4.33 -4.93 -9.69
N ILE A 88 4.00 -3.65 -9.88
CA ILE A 88 2.62 -3.14 -9.71
C ILE A 88 1.66 -3.84 -10.66
N GLU A 89 1.99 -3.89 -11.95
CA GLU A 89 1.11 -4.53 -12.92
C GLU A 89 0.96 -6.03 -12.65
N SER A 90 2.04 -6.72 -12.30
CA SER A 90 1.98 -8.15 -11.95
C SER A 90 1.09 -8.40 -10.73
N VAL A 91 1.20 -7.57 -9.70
CA VAL A 91 0.37 -7.67 -8.49
C VAL A 91 -1.10 -7.44 -8.84
N CYS A 92 -1.42 -6.40 -9.61
CA CYS A 92 -2.79 -6.08 -9.97
C CYS A 92 -3.44 -7.13 -10.88
N THR A 93 -2.69 -7.65 -11.84
CA THR A 93 -3.19 -8.67 -12.77
C THR A 93 -3.32 -10.03 -12.09
N THR A 94 -2.38 -10.42 -11.24
CA THR A 94 -2.36 -11.77 -10.63
C THR A 94 -3.28 -11.86 -9.41
N LEU A 95 -3.26 -10.85 -8.53
CA LEU A 95 -4.00 -10.91 -7.26
C LEU A 95 -5.40 -10.30 -7.35
N PHE A 96 -5.60 -9.30 -8.21
CA PHE A 96 -6.90 -8.64 -8.38
C PHE A 96 -7.56 -8.94 -9.73
N THR A 97 -6.96 -9.78 -10.58
CA THR A 97 -7.49 -10.19 -11.89
C THR A 97 -7.75 -9.03 -12.86
N TYR A 98 -7.01 -7.93 -12.71
CA TYR A 98 -7.15 -6.78 -13.60
C TYR A 98 -6.58 -7.06 -14.99
N ARG A 99 -7.11 -6.36 -16.01
CA ARG A 99 -6.48 -6.31 -17.34
C ARG A 99 -5.14 -5.54 -17.25
N ARG A 100 -4.21 -5.83 -18.15
CA ARG A 100 -2.93 -5.12 -18.25
C ARG A 100 -3.12 -3.68 -18.76
N LEU A 101 -2.40 -2.74 -18.13
CA LEU A 101 -2.28 -1.36 -18.60
C LEU A 101 -1.12 -1.17 -19.57
N ASN A 102 -0.15 -2.09 -19.55
CA ASN A 102 1.11 -2.08 -20.29
C ASN A 102 1.92 -0.78 -20.08
N LEU A 103 1.91 -0.25 -18.85
CA LEU A 103 2.76 0.87 -18.47
C LEU A 103 4.21 0.40 -18.30
N SER A 104 5.14 1.20 -18.80
CA SER A 104 6.56 1.06 -18.53
C SER A 104 6.88 1.30 -17.04
N CYS A 105 8.08 0.89 -16.63
CA CYS A 105 8.56 1.14 -15.26
C CYS A 105 8.62 2.65 -14.93
N GLU A 106 9.02 3.48 -15.89
CA GLU A 106 9.08 4.94 -15.74
C GLU A 106 7.69 5.56 -15.54
N GLU A 107 6.70 5.09 -16.30
CA GLU A 107 5.31 5.52 -16.12
C GLU A 107 4.78 5.11 -14.75
N TRP A 108 5.09 3.90 -14.26
CA TRP A 108 4.73 3.48 -12.90
C TRP A 108 5.40 4.35 -11.83
N ILE A 109 6.67 4.73 -12.00
CA ILE A 109 7.34 5.70 -11.12
C ILE A 109 6.59 7.03 -11.10
N ASN A 110 6.14 7.52 -12.27
CA ASN A 110 5.36 8.74 -12.33
C ASN A 110 4.00 8.61 -11.62
N VAL A 111 3.30 7.48 -11.78
CA VAL A 111 2.04 7.20 -11.07
C VAL A 111 2.26 7.20 -9.56
N ILE A 112 3.31 6.52 -9.07
CA ILE A 112 3.67 6.53 -7.64
C ILE A 112 3.92 7.95 -7.16
N ARG A 113 4.70 8.74 -7.90
CA ARG A 113 4.97 10.15 -7.57
C ARG A 113 3.69 10.98 -7.47
N CYS A 114 2.75 10.81 -8.42
CA CYS A 114 1.45 11.48 -8.36
C CYS A 114 0.64 11.06 -7.13
N ILE A 115 0.66 9.77 -6.73
CA ILE A 115 -0.01 9.25 -5.52
C ILE A 115 0.64 9.78 -4.23
N GLU A 116 1.96 9.96 -4.19
CA GLU A 116 2.64 10.49 -3.01
C GLU A 116 2.40 11.99 -2.81
N ASN A 117 2.18 12.72 -3.89
CA ASN A 117 1.96 14.17 -3.86
C ASN A 117 0.48 14.59 -3.67
N ASN A 118 -0.47 13.65 -3.52
CA ASN A 118 -1.92 13.93 -3.41
C ASN A 118 -2.60 13.26 -2.21
#